data_AF-A0A2I9EME2-F1
#
_entry.id   AF-A0A2I9EME2-F1
#
_cell.length_a   1.000
_cell.length_b   1.000
_cell.length_c   1.000
_cell.angle_alpha   90.00
_cell.angle_beta   90.00
_cell.angle_gamma   90.00
#
_symmetry.space_group_name_H-M   'P 1'
#
loop_
_entity.id
_entity.type
_entity.pdbx_description
1 polymer ?
#
loop_
_entity_poly.entity_id
_entity_poly.type
_entity_poly.pdbx_seq_one_letter_code
_entity_poly.pdbx_strand_id
1 'polypeptide(L)'
;MLQYPVVGCNLNQVKEKYDVLVELAVWGHLDSKSELELILLKGHLIIEQILEAKLNRAGIEIGNTLSFYSKILALEKLSFEQSQKKTIIIYSLKGLNKLRNNLAHDFYFDMYNGEFESWAKHVLRNMFGEKYTRYTYRTKIVHAFSILTINILELTIKEKHYEDENI
;
A
#
# COMPACT_ATOMS: atom_id res chain seq x y z
N MET A 1 -32.30 8.85 -36.02
CA MET A 1 -31.89 10.05 -35.25
C MET A 1 -32.17 9.76 -33.79
N LEU A 2 -31.11 9.62 -33.00
CA LEU A 2 -30.96 9.75 -31.53
C LEU A 2 -29.73 8.91 -31.12
N GLN A 3 -28.55 9.49 -31.34
CA GLN A 3 -27.33 9.03 -30.68
C GLN A 3 -27.42 9.47 -29.22
N TYR A 4 -27.52 8.51 -28.30
CA TYR A 4 -27.32 8.79 -26.89
C TYR A 4 -25.82 9.07 -26.67
N PRO A 5 -25.45 10.18 -26.00
CA PRO A 5 -24.07 10.41 -25.64
C PRO A 5 -23.70 9.35 -24.59
N VAL A 6 -22.78 8.45 -24.97
CA VAL A 6 -22.07 7.61 -24.00
C VAL A 6 -21.25 8.59 -23.17
N VAL A 7 -21.77 8.93 -21.99
CA VAL A 7 -21.01 9.62 -20.95
C VAL A 7 -19.90 8.66 -20.56
N GLY A 8 -18.75 8.83 -21.20
CA GLY A 8 -17.50 8.18 -20.81
C GLY A 8 -17.12 8.68 -19.43
N CYS A 9 -17.75 8.11 -18.41
CA CYS A 9 -17.32 8.26 -17.03
C CYS A 9 -15.90 7.72 -17.00
N ASN A 10 -14.91 8.60 -16.83
CA ASN A 10 -13.52 8.22 -16.77
C ASN A 10 -13.32 7.39 -15.50
N LEU A 11 -13.48 6.06 -15.63
CA LEU A 11 -13.46 5.10 -14.53
C LEU A 11 -12.16 5.18 -13.72
N ASN A 12 -11.09 5.69 -14.31
CA ASN A 12 -9.83 5.96 -13.62
C ASN A 12 -9.94 7.16 -12.66
N GLN A 13 -10.58 8.26 -13.07
CA GLN A 13 -10.85 9.41 -12.18
C GLN A 13 -11.84 9.07 -11.06
N VAL A 14 -12.81 8.19 -11.33
CA VAL A 14 -13.76 7.72 -10.31
C VAL A 14 -13.05 6.82 -9.29
N LYS A 15 -12.14 5.95 -9.72
CA LYS A 15 -11.35 5.07 -8.83
C LYS A 15 -10.43 5.87 -7.90
N GLU A 16 -9.74 6.90 -8.41
CA GLU A 16 -8.87 7.78 -7.60
C GLU A 16 -9.64 8.51 -6.48
N LYS A 17 -10.90 8.89 -6.73
CA LYS A 17 -11.74 9.59 -5.74
C LYS A 17 -12.08 8.74 -4.50
N TYR A 18 -12.10 7.41 -4.63
CA TYR A 18 -12.38 6.52 -3.50
C TYR A 18 -11.11 6.11 -2.73
N ASP A 19 -9.91 6.27 -3.31
CA ASP A 19 -8.67 5.84 -2.67
C ASP A 19 -8.37 6.63 -1.39
N VAL A 20 -8.74 7.91 -1.35
CA VAL A 20 -8.67 8.74 -0.13
C VAL A 20 -9.63 8.23 0.96
N LEU A 21 -10.80 7.72 0.58
CA LEU A 21 -11.72 7.11 1.55
C LEU A 21 -11.17 5.78 2.08
N VAL A 22 -10.44 5.03 1.26
CA VAL A 22 -9.73 3.82 1.68
C VAL A 22 -8.65 4.17 2.70
N GLU A 23 -7.84 5.19 2.45
CA GLU A 23 -6.86 5.70 3.42
C GLU A 23 -7.51 5.98 4.78
N LEU A 24 -8.57 6.80 4.80
CA LEU A 24 -9.29 7.15 6.02
C LEU A 24 -9.89 5.93 6.73
N ALA A 25 -10.40 4.96 5.97
CA ALA A 25 -10.93 3.72 6.51
C ALA A 25 -9.83 2.87 7.17
N VAL A 26 -8.63 2.81 6.57
CA VAL A 26 -7.47 2.12 7.17
C VAL A 26 -7.08 2.77 8.48
N TRP A 27 -6.96 4.11 8.50
CA TRP A 27 -6.66 4.87 9.71
C TRP A 27 -7.68 4.58 10.81
N GLY A 28 -8.98 4.76 10.54
CA GLY A 28 -10.03 4.57 11.54
C GLY A 28 -10.13 3.13 12.04
N HIS A 29 -9.94 2.14 11.16
CA HIS A 29 -9.97 0.73 11.56
C HIS A 29 -8.83 0.38 12.51
N LEU A 30 -7.62 0.83 12.21
CA LEU A 30 -6.43 0.53 13.02
C LEU A 30 -6.34 1.38 14.28
N ASP A 31 -6.83 2.63 14.26
CA ASP A 31 -6.83 3.50 15.45
C ASP A 31 -7.70 2.94 16.58
N SER A 32 -8.74 2.17 16.23
CA SER A 32 -9.59 1.44 17.19
C SER A 32 -8.87 0.32 17.95
N LYS A 33 -7.61 0.00 17.62
CA LYS A 33 -6.83 -1.08 18.24
C LYS A 33 -5.81 -0.49 19.22
N SER A 34 -5.75 -1.05 20.42
CA SER A 34 -4.78 -0.67 21.45
C SER A 34 -3.42 -1.34 21.25
N GLU A 35 -3.44 -2.66 21.02
CA GLU A 35 -2.24 -3.49 20.98
C GLU A 35 -1.48 -3.37 19.65
N LEU A 36 -0.15 -3.26 19.75
CA LEU A 36 0.72 -3.09 18.58
C LEU A 36 0.77 -4.34 17.71
N GLU A 37 0.73 -5.52 18.32
CA GLU A 37 0.65 -6.81 17.63
C GLU A 37 -0.62 -6.87 16.78
N LEU A 38 -1.75 -6.43 17.34
CA LEU A 38 -3.03 -6.43 16.63
C LEU A 38 -3.04 -5.41 15.50
N ILE A 39 -2.44 -4.23 15.71
CA ILE A 39 -2.24 -3.22 14.66
C ILE A 39 -1.36 -3.80 13.54
N LEU A 40 -0.26 -4.48 13.87
CA LEU A 40 0.64 -5.11 12.88
C LEU A 40 -0.10 -6.18 12.07
N LEU A 41 -0.80 -7.10 12.74
CA LEU A 41 -1.51 -8.20 12.08
C LEU A 41 -2.65 -7.70 11.19
N LYS A 42 -3.50 -6.79 11.70
CA LYS A 42 -4.60 -6.22 10.92
C LYS A 42 -4.09 -5.30 9.81
N GLY A 43 -3.09 -4.49 10.09
CA GLY A 43 -2.46 -3.60 9.11
C GLY A 43 -1.81 -4.38 7.97
N HIS A 44 -1.09 -5.46 8.27
CA HIS A 44 -0.55 -6.37 7.26
C HIS A 44 -1.65 -6.92 6.34
N LEU A 45 -2.74 -7.45 6.90
CA LEU A 45 -3.85 -8.00 6.11
C LEU A 45 -4.50 -6.93 5.22
N ILE A 46 -4.70 -5.72 5.74
CA ILE A 46 -5.21 -4.60 4.95
C ILE A 46 -4.27 -4.29 3.79
N ILE A 47 -2.98 -4.10 4.04
CA ILE A 47 -2.00 -3.81 2.98
C ILE A 47 -1.95 -4.93 1.94
N GLU A 48 -2.11 -6.18 2.36
CA GLU A 48 -2.19 -7.30 1.44
C GLU A 48 -3.38 -7.19 0.47
N GLN A 49 -4.56 -6.80 0.95
CA GLN A 49 -5.74 -6.55 0.12
C GLN A 49 -5.54 -5.34 -0.80
N ILE A 50 -4.86 -4.30 -0.32
CA ILE A 50 -4.53 -3.12 -1.13
C ILE A 50 -3.57 -3.46 -2.25
N LEU A 51 -2.55 -4.28 -1.98
CA LEU A 51 -1.63 -4.78 -3.01
C LEU A 51 -2.38 -5.57 -4.08
N GLU A 52 -3.27 -6.47 -3.65
CA GLU A 52 -4.08 -7.27 -4.55
C GLU A 52 -4.98 -6.38 -5.43
N ALA A 53 -5.68 -5.41 -4.83
CA ALA A 53 -6.47 -4.43 -5.56
C ALA A 53 -5.61 -3.65 -6.57
N LYS A 54 -4.39 -3.26 -6.19
CA LYS A 54 -3.49 -2.53 -7.09
C LYS A 54 -3.00 -3.38 -8.26
N LEU A 55 -2.66 -4.64 -8.00
CA LEU A 55 -2.20 -5.57 -9.03
C LEU A 55 -3.34 -5.94 -9.98
N ASN A 56 -4.56 -6.09 -9.47
CA ASN A 56 -5.76 -6.27 -10.28
C ASN A 56 -6.04 -5.03 -11.16
N ARG A 57 -5.88 -3.82 -10.62
CA ARG A 57 -5.94 -2.57 -11.42
C ARG A 57 -4.85 -2.50 -12.50
N ALA A 58 -3.76 -3.24 -12.32
CA ALA A 58 -2.68 -3.38 -13.29
C ALA A 58 -2.90 -4.48 -14.34
N GLY A 59 -4.06 -5.15 -14.32
CA GLY A 59 -4.34 -6.28 -15.20
C GLY A 59 -3.63 -7.57 -14.81
N ILE A 60 -3.02 -7.64 -13.61
CA ILE A 60 -2.49 -8.88 -13.05
C ILE A 60 -3.56 -9.45 -12.14
N GLU A 61 -4.34 -10.41 -12.64
CA GLU A 61 -5.27 -11.18 -11.82
C GLU A 61 -4.47 -12.14 -10.92
N ILE A 62 -4.29 -11.71 -9.68
CA ILE A 62 -3.65 -12.52 -8.66
C ILE A 62 -4.78 -13.20 -7.89
N GLY A 63 -4.99 -14.49 -8.14
CA GLY A 63 -5.88 -15.27 -7.27
C GLY A 63 -5.39 -15.24 -5.82
N ASN A 64 -6.27 -15.61 -4.87
CA ASN A 64 -6.03 -15.69 -3.42
C ASN A 64 -4.84 -16.60 -2.99
N THR A 65 -4.07 -17.14 -3.93
CA THR A 65 -3.02 -18.14 -3.72
C THR A 65 -1.63 -17.53 -3.51
N LEU A 66 -1.40 -16.27 -3.88
CA LEU A 66 -0.08 -15.66 -3.68
C LEU A 66 0.10 -15.15 -2.24
N SER A 67 1.24 -15.53 -1.65
CA SER A 67 1.69 -14.97 -0.37
C SER A 67 1.92 -13.46 -0.45
N PHE A 68 1.88 -12.78 0.70
CA PHE A 68 2.23 -11.36 0.79
C PHE A 68 3.56 -11.03 0.11
N TYR A 69 4.60 -11.83 0.36
CA TYR A 69 5.91 -11.64 -0.27
C TYR A 69 5.86 -11.83 -1.80
N SER A 70 5.11 -12.82 -2.29
CA SER A 70 4.91 -13.02 -3.73
C SER A 70 4.22 -11.83 -4.39
N LYS A 71 3.25 -11.20 -3.72
CA LYS A 71 2.58 -9.97 -4.19
C LYS A 71 3.55 -8.79 -4.26
N ILE A 72 4.48 -8.66 -3.30
CA ILE A 72 5.56 -7.65 -3.35
C ILE A 72 6.42 -7.86 -4.59
N LEU A 73 6.83 -9.10 -4.88
CA LEU A 73 7.64 -9.42 -6.05
C LEU A 73 6.90 -9.13 -7.37
N ALA A 74 5.59 -9.36 -7.43
CA ALA A 74 4.78 -9.00 -8.58
C ALA A 74 4.75 -7.48 -8.80
N LEU A 75 4.55 -6.70 -7.73
CA LEU A 75 4.62 -5.24 -7.78
C LEU A 75 6.02 -4.74 -8.21
N GLU A 76 7.08 -5.40 -7.75
CA GLU A 76 8.46 -5.08 -8.11
C GLU A 76 8.75 -5.28 -9.60
N LYS A 77 8.05 -6.20 -10.28
CA LYS A 77 8.20 -6.44 -11.73
C LYS A 77 7.47 -5.43 -12.61
N LEU A 78 6.49 -4.71 -12.07
CA LEU A 78 5.71 -3.73 -12.82
C LEU A 78 6.47 -2.42 -13.05
N SER A 79 6.30 -1.82 -14.22
CA SER A 79 6.86 -0.50 -14.54
C SER A 79 5.88 0.59 -14.15
N PHE A 80 6.26 1.46 -13.22
CA PHE A 80 5.48 2.60 -12.77
C PHE A 80 6.18 3.91 -13.15
N GLU A 81 5.40 4.97 -13.38
CA GLU A 81 5.90 6.32 -13.65
C GLU A 81 6.73 6.84 -12.47
N GLN A 82 6.25 6.61 -11.24
CA GLN A 82 6.87 7.08 -10.01
C GLN A 82 7.91 6.06 -9.48
N SER A 83 9.02 5.87 -10.21
CA SER A 83 10.05 4.87 -9.88
C SER A 83 10.63 5.01 -8.47
N GLN A 84 10.91 6.23 -8.01
CA GLN A 84 11.42 6.48 -6.64
C GLN A 84 10.38 6.11 -5.57
N LYS A 85 9.11 6.51 -5.78
CA LYS A 85 7.99 6.19 -4.89
C LYS A 85 7.82 4.67 -4.77
N LYS A 86 7.87 3.95 -5.90
CA LYS A 86 7.85 2.49 -5.95
C LYS A 86 8.96 1.88 -5.10
N THR A 87 10.21 2.35 -5.22
CA THR A 87 11.34 1.82 -4.42
C THR A 87 11.09 1.95 -2.92
N ILE A 88 10.58 3.10 -2.47
CA ILE A 88 10.27 3.36 -1.06
C ILE A 88 9.12 2.45 -0.60
N ILE A 89 8.09 2.27 -1.43
CA ILE A 89 6.97 1.35 -1.16
C ILE A 89 7.49 -0.09 -1.01
N ILE A 90 8.29 -0.59 -1.95
CA ILE A 90 8.82 -1.96 -1.91
C ILE A 90 9.69 -2.18 -0.66
N TYR A 91 10.54 -1.22 -0.31
CA TYR A 91 11.33 -1.28 0.92
C TYR A 91 10.43 -1.36 2.17
N SER A 92 9.41 -0.51 2.22
CA SER A 92 8.44 -0.47 3.33
C SER A 92 7.65 -1.77 3.46
N LEU A 93 7.24 -2.37 2.34
CA LEU A 93 6.53 -3.65 2.31
C LEU A 93 7.41 -4.82 2.74
N LYS A 94 8.68 -4.87 2.30
CA LYS A 94 9.66 -5.87 2.74
C LYS A 94 9.91 -5.76 4.25
N GLY A 95 10.00 -4.54 4.78
CA GLY A 95 10.09 -4.28 6.23
C GLY A 95 8.86 -4.76 7.00
N LEU A 96 7.66 -4.51 6.49
CA LEU A 96 6.41 -4.99 7.09
C LEU A 96 6.34 -6.52 7.11
N ASN A 97 6.74 -7.18 6.01
CA ASN A 97 6.83 -8.64 5.93
C ASN A 97 7.80 -9.21 6.98
N LYS A 98 8.96 -8.55 7.17
CA LYS A 98 9.93 -8.93 8.22
C LYS A 98 9.30 -8.83 9.61
N LEU A 99 8.68 -7.70 9.95
CA LEU A 99 8.03 -7.50 11.25
C LEU A 99 6.97 -8.57 11.54
N ARG A 100 6.10 -8.85 10.56
CA ARG A 100 5.07 -9.88 10.69
C ARG A 100 5.68 -11.28 10.87
N ASN A 101 6.75 -11.60 10.16
CA ASN A 101 7.42 -12.90 10.28
C ASN A 101 8.14 -13.05 11.62
N ASN A 102 8.79 -11.99 12.12
CA ASN A 102 9.37 -11.98 13.45
C ASN A 102 8.29 -12.23 14.50
N LEU A 103 7.16 -11.53 14.44
CA LEU A 103 6.03 -11.75 15.35
C LEU A 103 5.50 -13.20 15.31
N ALA A 104 5.51 -13.85 14.14
CA ALA A 104 4.98 -15.19 13.98
C ALA A 104 5.95 -16.31 14.40
N HIS A 105 7.26 -16.08 14.34
CA HIS A 105 8.27 -17.14 14.44
C HIS A 105 9.31 -16.94 15.54
N ASP A 106 9.54 -15.70 15.99
CA ASP A 106 10.50 -15.42 17.04
C ASP A 106 9.77 -15.28 18.38
N PHE A 107 9.97 -16.29 19.23
CA PHE A 107 9.35 -16.37 20.56
C PHE A 107 9.77 -15.22 21.48
N TYR A 108 10.92 -14.60 21.24
CA TYR A 108 11.43 -13.48 22.02
C TYR A 108 11.23 -12.13 21.33
N PHE A 109 10.46 -12.09 20.23
CA PHE A 109 10.24 -10.86 19.52
C PHE A 109 9.45 -9.86 20.36
N ASP A 110 10.08 -8.72 20.63
CA ASP A 110 9.49 -7.61 21.37
C ASP A 110 9.04 -6.51 20.39
N MET A 111 7.73 -6.26 20.33
CA MET A 111 7.13 -5.17 19.54
C MET A 111 7.61 -3.76 19.96
N TYR A 112 8.23 -3.64 21.13
CA TYR A 112 8.75 -2.41 21.70
C TYR A 112 10.26 -2.23 21.50
N ASN A 113 10.93 -3.15 20.80
CA ASN A 113 12.37 -3.06 20.48
C ASN A 113 12.75 -1.92 19.52
N GLY A 114 11.76 -1.16 19.03
CA GLY A 114 11.93 -0.02 18.14
C GLY A 114 11.96 -0.36 16.65
N GLU A 115 11.95 -1.63 16.24
CA GLU A 115 11.90 -2.02 14.82
C GLU A 115 10.60 -1.52 14.15
N PHE A 116 9.45 -1.67 14.82
CA PHE A 116 8.17 -1.21 14.27
C PHE A 116 8.08 0.31 14.21
N GLU A 117 8.67 1.01 15.19
CA GLU A 117 8.81 2.47 15.15
C GLU A 117 9.70 2.93 13.99
N SER A 118 10.82 2.26 13.80
CA SER A 118 11.78 2.56 12.74
C SER A 118 11.12 2.39 11.37
N TRP A 119 10.37 1.31 11.18
CA TRP A 119 9.54 1.10 9.99
C TRP A 119 8.54 2.23 9.78
N ALA A 120 7.77 2.60 10.80
CA ALA A 120 6.78 3.67 10.69
C ALA A 120 7.44 5.03 10.37
N LYS A 121 8.54 5.37 11.05
CA LYS A 121 9.33 6.58 10.77
C LYS A 121 9.87 6.60 9.34
N HIS A 122 10.30 5.46 8.81
CA HIS A 122 10.77 5.36 7.43
C HIS A 122 9.63 5.70 6.46
N VAL A 123 8.45 5.09 6.62
CA VAL A 123 7.27 5.37 5.77
C VAL A 123 6.92 6.86 5.82
N LEU A 124 6.73 7.40 7.03
CA LEU A 124 6.28 8.78 7.25
C LEU A 124 7.28 9.85 6.75
N ARG A 125 8.57 9.55 6.69
CA ARG A 125 9.59 10.51 6.23
C ARG A 125 9.74 10.55 4.72
N ASN A 126 9.42 9.44 4.04
CA ASN A 126 9.75 9.26 2.63
C ASN A 126 8.51 9.28 1.72
N MET A 127 7.31 9.30 2.27
CA MET A 127 6.05 9.37 1.52
C MET A 127 5.33 10.68 1.80
N PHE A 128 4.62 11.20 0.79
CA PHE A 128 3.80 12.40 0.96
C PHE A 128 2.66 12.09 1.94
N GLY A 129 2.63 12.85 3.03
CA GLY A 129 1.68 12.84 4.13
C GLY A 129 2.03 14.02 5.04
N GLU A 130 1.07 14.58 5.78
CA GLU A 130 1.35 15.81 6.53
C GLU A 130 2.50 15.64 7.55
N LYS A 131 3.21 16.73 7.88
CA LYS A 131 4.34 16.70 8.83
C LYS A 131 3.84 16.44 10.25
N TYR A 132 3.99 15.22 10.74
CA TYR A 132 3.44 14.82 12.04
C TYR A 132 4.49 14.75 13.15
N THR A 133 4.88 15.91 13.67
CA THR A 133 5.91 16.01 14.74
C THR A 133 5.37 15.73 16.15
N ARG A 134 4.06 15.57 16.36
CA ARG A 134 3.43 15.50 17.71
C ARG A 134 2.59 14.25 18.04
N TYR A 135 2.69 13.17 17.27
CA TYR A 135 1.91 11.95 17.55
C TYR A 135 2.60 10.95 18.48
N THR A 136 1.79 10.22 19.23
CA THR A 136 2.21 9.07 20.04
C THR A 136 2.83 7.98 19.16
N TYR A 137 3.60 7.07 19.76
CA TYR A 137 4.21 5.94 19.06
C TYR A 137 3.19 5.13 18.24
N ARG A 138 2.10 4.67 18.89
CA ARG A 138 1.01 3.92 18.26
C ARG A 138 0.37 4.69 17.10
N THR A 139 0.07 5.97 17.31
CA THR A 139 -0.53 6.82 16.28
C THR A 139 0.38 6.92 15.05
N LYS A 140 1.70 7.09 15.22
CA LYS A 140 2.64 7.11 14.09
C LYS A 140 2.60 5.81 13.27
N ILE A 141 2.48 4.66 13.93
CA ILE A 141 2.33 3.36 13.25
C ILE A 141 1.04 3.31 12.44
N VAL A 142 -0.09 3.68 13.05
CA VAL A 142 -1.40 3.70 12.37
C VAL A 142 -1.37 4.60 11.13
N HIS A 143 -0.77 5.80 11.26
CA HIS A 143 -0.60 6.71 10.13
C HIS A 143 0.34 6.15 9.07
N ALA A 144 1.39 5.42 9.44
CA ALA A 144 2.26 4.79 8.45
C ALA A 144 1.49 3.79 7.57
N PHE A 145 0.58 3.00 8.14
CA PHE A 145 -0.30 2.12 7.34
C PHE A 145 -1.23 2.90 6.41
N SER A 146 -1.84 3.97 6.92
CA SER A 146 -2.70 4.88 6.15
C SER A 146 -1.95 5.45 4.94
N ILE A 147 -0.78 6.05 5.18
CA ILE A 147 0.04 6.68 4.14
C ILE A 147 0.57 5.65 3.15
N LEU A 148 1.03 4.49 3.62
CA LEU A 148 1.48 3.42 2.73
C LEU A 148 0.34 2.97 1.80
N THR A 149 -0.89 2.90 2.30
CA THR A 149 -2.08 2.51 1.53
C THR A 149 -2.32 3.44 0.34
N ILE A 150 -2.42 4.75 0.58
CA ILE A 150 -2.68 5.71 -0.49
C ILE A 150 -1.52 5.74 -1.48
N ASN A 151 -0.28 5.67 -0.99
CA ASN A 151 0.90 5.68 -1.85
C ASN A 151 0.97 4.47 -2.79
N ILE A 152 0.50 3.29 -2.37
CA ILE A 152 0.38 2.10 -3.22
C ILE A 152 -0.69 2.32 -4.30
N LEU A 153 -1.86 2.83 -3.92
CA LEU A 153 -3.00 3.02 -4.83
C LEU A 153 -2.69 4.05 -5.93
N GLU A 154 -1.97 5.11 -5.58
CA GLU A 154 -1.55 6.21 -6.47
C GLU A 154 -0.42 5.85 -7.46
N LEU A 155 0.15 4.64 -7.42
CA LEU A 155 1.21 4.27 -8.38
C LEU A 155 0.67 4.16 -9.82
N THR A 156 1.08 5.02 -10.75
CA THR A 156 0.61 4.98 -12.14
C THR A 156 1.48 4.04 -12.97
N ILE A 157 0.86 3.07 -13.64
CA ILE A 157 1.57 2.12 -14.51
C ILE A 157 2.02 2.88 -15.75
N LYS A 158 3.26 2.66 -16.19
CA LYS A 158 3.69 3.14 -17.50
C LYS A 158 2.93 2.37 -18.55
N GLU A 159 2.06 3.03 -19.31
CA GLU A 159 1.52 2.45 -20.53
C GLU A 159 2.71 2.05 -21.41
N LYS A 160 2.76 0.77 -21.82
CA LYS A 160 3.63 0.41 -22.94
C LYS A 160 3.00 1.08 -24.15
N HIS A 161 3.63 2.14 -24.66
CA HIS A 161 3.46 2.48 -26.08
C HIS A 161 3.92 1.23 -26.84
N TYR A 162 2.95 0.42 -27.28
CA TYR A 162 3.17 -0.43 -28.43
C TYR A 162 3.32 0.55 -29.59
N GLU A 163 4.56 0.93 -29.89
CA GLU A 163 4.86 1.33 -31.26
C GLU A 163 4.54 0.10 -32.10
N ASP A 164 3.45 0.18 -32.85
CA ASP A 164 3.23 -0.66 -34.02
C ASP A 164 4.39 -0.38 -34.99
N GLU A 165 5.55 -1.00 -34.76
CA GLU A 165 6.55 -1.18 -35.80
C GLU A 165 6.03 -2.23 -36.79
N ASN A 166 5.07 -1.78 -37.60
CA ASN A 166 4.69 -2.38 -38.88
C ASN A 166 4.85 -1.29 -39.94
N ILE A 167 6.09 -1.03 -40.38
CA ILE A 167 6.44 -0.66 -41.76
C ILE A 167 7.81 -1.26 -42.09
#